data_AF-A0A252DRV4-F1
#
_entry.id   AF-A0A252DRV4-F1
#
_cell.length_a   1.000
_cell.length_b   1.000
_cell.length_c   1.000
_cell.angle_alpha   90.00
_cell.angle_beta   90.00
_cell.angle_gamma   90.00
#
_symmetry.space_group_name_H-M   'P 1'
#
loop_
_entity.id
_entity.type
_entity.pdbx_description
1 polymer ?
#
loop_
_entity_poly.entity_id
_entity_poly.type
_entity_poly.pdbx_seq_one_letter_code
_entity_poly.pdbx_strand_id
1 'polypeptide(L)'
;MNITQLFNVANLFVLPFWALMILLPNWKVTRRIMESHLPFVPLAGAYLYLFINSITPENAQALSNPQLADIARFFADEKAAATGWIHFLVMDLFVGRWIYWQGQKTGIWTIHSLALCLFAGPLGVLSHILTYWTTKTFFSSSEEKAATVVDKVISSSNT
;
A
#
# COMPACT_ATOMS: atom_id res chain seq x y z
N MET A 1 23.91 -12.15 10.69
CA MET A 1 23.04 -12.50 9.54
C MET A 1 23.56 -11.74 8.33
N ASN A 2 23.72 -12.39 7.18
CA ASN A 2 24.22 -11.73 5.97
C ASN A 2 23.14 -10.79 5.39
N ILE A 3 23.53 -9.74 4.66
CA ILE A 3 22.61 -8.76 4.06
C ILE A 3 21.63 -9.45 3.11
N THR A 4 22.14 -10.36 2.29
CA THR A 4 21.34 -11.18 1.37
C THR A 4 20.31 -12.03 2.12
N GLN A 5 20.63 -12.54 3.31
CA GLN A 5 19.68 -13.29 4.13
C GLN A 5 18.59 -12.38 4.67
N LEU A 6 18.94 -11.19 5.16
CA LEU A 6 17.95 -10.22 5.66
C LEU A 6 17.02 -9.76 4.53
N PHE A 7 17.56 -9.51 3.35
CA PHE A 7 16.80 -9.19 2.14
C PHE A 7 15.82 -10.32 1.78
N ASN A 8 16.28 -11.57 1.73
CA ASN A 8 15.42 -12.71 1.40
C ASN A 8 14.32 -12.93 2.45
N VAL A 9 14.66 -12.80 3.74
CA VAL A 9 13.69 -12.90 4.83
C VAL A 9 12.65 -11.78 4.74
N ALA A 10 13.05 -10.53 4.46
CA ALA A 10 12.12 -9.42 4.32
C ALA A 10 11.13 -9.64 3.16
N ASN A 11 11.62 -10.08 2.00
CA ASN A 11 10.76 -10.41 0.86
C ASN A 11 9.80 -11.56 1.18
N LEU A 12 10.28 -12.65 1.78
CA LEU A 12 9.43 -13.78 2.15
C LEU A 12 8.41 -13.39 3.22
N PHE A 13 8.78 -12.52 4.16
CA PHE A 13 7.93 -12.09 5.25
C PHE A 13 6.72 -11.30 4.77
N VAL A 14 6.85 -10.44 3.76
CA VAL A 14 5.71 -9.64 3.28
C VAL A 14 4.66 -10.47 2.52
N LEU A 15 5.07 -11.55 1.83
CA LEU A 15 4.22 -12.31 0.92
C LEU A 15 2.97 -12.92 1.58
N PRO A 16 3.05 -13.55 2.77
CA PRO A 16 1.86 -14.02 3.48
C PRO A 16 0.83 -12.92 3.74
N PHE A 17 1.26 -11.70 4.10
CA PHE A 17 0.34 -10.60 4.36
C PHE A 17 -0.38 -10.15 3.09
N TRP A 18 0.33 -10.07 1.96
CA TRP A 18 -0.26 -9.81 0.66
C TRP A 18 -1.23 -10.90 0.23
N ALA A 19 -0.84 -12.17 0.36
CA ALA A 19 -1.71 -13.29 0.05
C ALA A 19 -3.00 -13.27 0.88
N LEU A 20 -2.91 -12.94 2.17
CA LEU A 20 -4.08 -12.79 3.05
C LEU A 20 -4.99 -11.64 2.59
N MET A 21 -4.43 -10.47 2.26
CA MET A 21 -5.21 -9.32 1.81
C MET A 21 -5.89 -9.55 0.45
N ILE A 22 -5.23 -10.25 -0.47
CA ILE A 22 -5.68 -10.49 -1.85
C ILE A 22 -6.67 -11.66 -1.90
N LEU A 23 -6.31 -12.82 -1.34
CA LEU A 23 -7.08 -14.07 -1.48
C LEU A 23 -8.17 -14.20 -0.42
N LEU A 24 -7.93 -13.70 0.80
CA LEU A 24 -8.81 -13.88 1.95
C LEU A 24 -9.14 -12.54 2.63
N PRO A 25 -9.65 -11.53 1.89
CA PRO A 25 -9.86 -10.19 2.44
C PRO A 25 -10.86 -10.15 3.59
N ASN A 26 -11.85 -11.04 3.60
CA ASN A 26 -12.92 -11.06 4.62
C ASN A 26 -12.66 -11.99 5.80
N TRP A 27 -11.51 -12.68 5.83
CA TRP A 27 -11.21 -13.62 6.90
C TRP A 27 -10.93 -12.89 8.24
N LYS A 28 -11.48 -13.41 9.34
CA LYS A 28 -11.34 -12.81 10.69
C LYS A 28 -9.87 -12.63 11.09
N VAL A 29 -9.01 -13.58 10.68
CA VAL A 29 -7.56 -13.53 10.94
C VAL A 29 -6.92 -12.40 10.14
N THR A 30 -7.18 -12.31 8.82
CA THR A 30 -6.68 -11.21 7.97
C THR A 30 -7.03 -9.85 8.55
N ARG A 31 -8.31 -9.65 8.92
CA ARG A 31 -8.78 -8.40 9.52
C ARG A 31 -8.01 -8.08 10.81
N ARG A 32 -7.88 -9.03 11.73
CA ARG A 32 -7.16 -8.86 13.00
C ARG A 32 -5.67 -8.54 12.81
N ILE A 33 -5.01 -9.22 11.87
CA ILE A 33 -3.59 -8.97 11.57
C ILE A 33 -3.43 -7.58 10.96
N MET A 34 -4.27 -7.21 10.00
CA MET A 34 -4.25 -5.91 9.31
C MET A 34 -4.79 -4.75 10.17
N GLU A 35 -5.45 -5.04 11.27
CA GLU A 35 -5.82 -4.05 12.29
C GLU A 35 -4.61 -3.72 13.18
N SER A 36 -3.74 -4.69 13.43
CA SER A 36 -2.55 -4.52 14.25
C SER A 36 -1.39 -3.86 13.48
N HIS A 37 -0.55 -3.12 14.21
CA HIS A 37 0.72 -2.60 13.70
C HIS A 37 1.88 -3.61 13.82
N LEU A 38 1.62 -4.78 14.41
CA LEU A 38 2.62 -5.84 14.63
C LEU A 38 3.39 -6.25 13.38
N PRO A 39 2.78 -6.42 12.17
CA PRO A 39 3.54 -6.80 10.98
C PRO A 39 4.61 -5.78 10.57
N PHE A 40 4.42 -4.51 10.93
CA PHE A 40 5.34 -3.42 10.55
C PHE A 40 6.54 -3.33 11.48
N VAL A 41 6.42 -3.77 12.73
CA VAL A 41 7.49 -3.64 13.74
C VAL A 41 8.76 -4.39 13.33
N PRO A 42 8.71 -5.68 12.92
CA PRO A 42 9.91 -6.40 12.46
C PRO A 42 10.55 -5.76 11.22
N LEU A 43 9.73 -5.31 10.26
CA LEU A 43 10.23 -4.69 9.03
C LEU A 43 10.86 -3.32 9.30
N ALA A 44 10.24 -2.49 10.16
CA ALA A 44 10.79 -1.22 10.58
C ALA A 44 12.08 -1.39 11.39
N GLY A 45 12.16 -2.42 12.25
CA GLY A 45 13.37 -2.78 12.97
C GLY A 45 14.49 -3.22 12.03
N ALA A 46 14.19 -4.05 11.03
CA ALA A 46 15.14 -4.46 10.00
C ALA A 46 15.65 -3.27 9.17
N TYR A 47 14.74 -2.37 8.78
CA TYR A 47 15.09 -1.12 8.11
C TYR A 47 16.01 -0.27 8.98
N LEU A 48 15.65 -0.02 10.24
CA LEU A 48 16.45 0.81 11.15
C LEU A 48 17.84 0.23 11.36
N TYR A 49 17.94 -1.09 11.52
CA TYR A 49 19.22 -1.79 11.63
C TYR A 49 20.08 -1.57 10.38
N LEU A 50 19.56 -1.82 9.18
CA LEU A 50 20.32 -1.62 7.95
C LEU A 50 20.65 -0.14 7.71
N PHE A 51 19.72 0.75 7.98
CA PHE A 51 19.88 2.19 7.82
C PHE A 51 21.07 2.70 8.64
N ILE A 52 21.10 2.41 9.95
CA ILE A 52 22.21 2.81 10.83
C ILE A 52 23.54 2.19 10.36
N ASN A 53 23.53 0.93 9.93
CA ASN A 53 24.75 0.26 9.44
C ASN A 53 25.20 0.71 8.05
N SER A 54 24.33 1.37 7.26
CA SER A 54 24.62 1.87 5.92
C SER A 54 25.06 3.35 5.91
N ILE A 55 24.83 4.08 7.01
CA ILE A 55 25.25 5.47 7.16
C ILE A 55 26.76 5.51 7.44
N THR A 56 27.51 5.97 6.44
CA THR A 56 28.91 6.39 6.59
C THR A 56 28.98 7.92 6.64
N PRO A 57 30.08 8.52 7.14
CA PRO A 57 30.25 9.98 7.14
C PRO A 57 30.12 10.61 5.74
N GLU A 58 30.61 9.92 4.70
CA GLU A 58 30.50 10.34 3.31
C GLU A 58 29.04 10.29 2.81
N ASN A 59 28.31 9.20 3.13
CA ASN A 59 26.90 9.06 2.75
C ASN A 59 25.99 10.02 3.54
N ALA A 60 26.34 10.36 4.78
CA ALA A 60 25.60 11.33 5.59
C ALA A 60 25.68 12.75 5.01
N GLN A 61 26.85 13.15 4.48
CA GLN A 61 26.98 14.42 3.76
C GLN A 61 26.18 14.40 2.45
N ALA A 62 26.24 13.30 1.68
CA ALA A 62 25.44 13.15 0.47
C ALA A 62 23.93 13.27 0.74
N LEU A 63 23.43 12.72 1.87
CA LEU A 63 22.02 12.85 2.26
C LEU A 63 21.61 14.28 2.65
N SER A 64 22.56 15.13 3.06
CA SER A 64 22.29 16.53 3.45
C SER A 64 22.15 17.49 2.26
N ASN A 65 22.78 17.18 1.13
CA ASN A 65 22.62 17.90 -0.14
C ASN A 65 22.56 16.90 -1.31
N PRO A 66 21.47 16.14 -1.43
CA PRO A 66 21.42 15.00 -2.33
C PRO A 66 21.38 15.42 -3.79
N GLN A 67 22.46 15.12 -4.53
CA GLN A 67 22.44 15.12 -5.99
C GLN A 67 22.08 13.73 -6.51
N LEU A 68 21.43 13.68 -7.68
CA LEU A 68 21.02 12.41 -8.29
C LEU A 68 22.20 11.44 -8.47
N ALA A 69 23.37 11.97 -8.82
CA ALA A 69 24.60 11.19 -8.98
C ALA A 69 25.07 10.54 -7.66
N ASP A 70 24.91 11.25 -6.54
CA ASP A 70 25.32 10.75 -5.23
C ASP A 70 24.35 9.68 -4.73
N ILE A 71 23.05 9.85 -4.98
CA ILE A 71 22.04 8.81 -4.72
C ILE A 71 22.33 7.56 -5.55
N ALA A 72 22.63 7.71 -6.85
CA ALA A 72 22.93 6.57 -7.72
C ALA A 72 24.17 5.79 -7.25
N ARG A 73 25.22 6.50 -6.79
CA ARG A 73 26.40 5.87 -6.19
C ARG A 73 26.08 5.19 -4.86
N PHE A 74 25.25 5.80 -4.03
CA PHE A 74 24.80 5.20 -2.79
C PHE A 74 24.09 3.86 -3.04
N PHE A 75 23.18 3.80 -4.01
CA PHE A 75 22.50 2.55 -4.40
C PHE A 75 23.37 1.51 -5.10
N ALA A 76 24.62 1.83 -5.45
CA ALA A 76 25.57 0.84 -5.98
C ALA A 76 26.14 -0.08 -4.88
N ASP A 77 26.07 0.33 -3.60
CA ASP A 77 26.44 -0.52 -2.47
C ASP A 77 25.29 -1.48 -2.13
N GLU A 78 25.62 -2.77 -1.99
CA GLU A 78 24.66 -3.83 -1.63
C GLU A 78 23.90 -3.53 -0.33
N LYS A 79 24.56 -2.94 0.68
CA LYS A 79 23.94 -2.56 1.95
C LYS A 79 22.90 -1.47 1.77
N ALA A 80 23.27 -0.41 1.06
CA ALA A 80 22.40 0.73 0.79
C ALA A 80 21.21 0.33 -0.08
N ALA A 81 21.44 -0.51 -1.10
CA ALA A 81 20.39 -1.08 -1.93
C ALA A 81 19.41 -1.93 -1.10
N ALA A 82 19.91 -2.79 -0.21
CA ALA A 82 19.07 -3.57 0.69
C ALA A 82 18.27 -2.67 1.66
N THR A 83 18.88 -1.62 2.23
CA THR A 83 18.19 -0.63 3.06
C THR A 83 17.02 0.02 2.29
N GLY A 84 17.27 0.51 1.08
CA GLY A 84 16.25 1.13 0.23
C GLY A 84 15.17 0.15 -0.18
N TRP A 85 15.52 -1.11 -0.47
CA TRP A 85 14.53 -2.13 -0.79
C TRP A 85 13.59 -2.45 0.38
N ILE A 86 14.13 -2.62 1.60
CA ILE A 86 13.29 -2.84 2.78
C ILE A 86 12.43 -1.60 3.06
N HIS A 87 12.94 -0.39 2.81
CA HIS A 87 12.14 0.83 2.88
C HIS A 87 10.90 0.75 1.96
N PHE A 88 11.08 0.34 0.70
CA PHE A 88 9.97 0.13 -0.23
C PHE A 88 9.01 -0.95 0.25
N LEU A 89 9.50 -2.10 0.71
CA LEU A 89 8.65 -3.17 1.23
C LEU A 89 7.76 -2.71 2.41
N VAL A 90 8.31 -1.92 3.33
CA VAL A 90 7.57 -1.37 4.48
C VAL A 90 6.48 -0.41 3.99
N MET A 91 6.84 0.51 3.10
CA MET A 91 5.92 1.52 2.57
C MET A 91 4.81 0.89 1.72
N ASP A 92 5.14 -0.05 0.84
CA ASP A 92 4.17 -0.75 0.00
C ASP A 92 3.20 -1.58 0.82
N LEU A 93 3.68 -2.28 1.87
CA LEU A 93 2.79 -3.01 2.77
C LEU A 93 1.87 -2.06 3.54
N PHE A 94 2.36 -0.89 3.93
CA PHE A 94 1.56 0.12 4.65
C PHE A 94 0.47 0.70 3.76
N VAL A 95 0.84 1.06 2.53
CA VAL A 95 -0.10 1.54 1.50
C VAL A 95 -1.09 0.45 1.13
N GLY A 96 -0.64 -0.80 0.95
CA GLY A 96 -1.49 -1.96 0.70
C GLY A 96 -2.52 -2.17 1.82
N ARG A 97 -2.10 -2.08 3.09
CA ARG A 97 -3.00 -2.10 4.24
C ARG A 97 -4.04 -0.98 4.16
N TRP A 98 -3.64 0.22 3.78
CA TRP A 98 -4.56 1.35 3.63
C TRP A 98 -5.61 1.08 2.54
N ILE A 99 -5.18 0.63 1.35
CA ILE A 99 -6.06 0.23 0.25
C ILE A 99 -7.03 -0.87 0.71
N TYR A 100 -6.51 -1.89 1.40
CA TYR A 100 -7.31 -2.97 1.96
C TYR A 100 -8.44 -2.44 2.84
N TRP A 101 -8.13 -1.58 3.81
CA TRP A 101 -9.14 -1.01 4.71
C TRP A 101 -10.13 -0.08 4.00
N GLN A 102 -9.70 0.65 2.98
CA GLN A 102 -10.60 1.42 2.14
C GLN A 102 -11.60 0.51 1.42
N GLY A 103 -11.14 -0.60 0.83
CA GLY A 103 -12.01 -1.62 0.25
C GLY A 103 -13.02 -2.18 1.26
N GLN A 104 -12.56 -2.50 2.47
CA GLN A 104 -13.43 -3.03 3.53
C GLN A 104 -14.50 -2.04 3.99
N LYS A 105 -14.21 -0.73 4.00
CA LYS A 105 -15.17 0.32 4.39
C LYS A 105 -16.16 0.67 3.27
N THR A 106 -15.70 0.63 2.03
CA THR A 106 -16.47 1.10 0.86
C THR A 106 -17.17 -0.05 0.11
N GLY A 107 -16.80 -1.31 0.39
CA GLY A 107 -17.26 -2.47 -0.36
C GLY A 107 -16.64 -2.60 -1.75
N ILE A 108 -15.68 -1.73 -2.09
CA ILE A 108 -15.06 -1.67 -3.41
C ILE A 108 -14.05 -2.80 -3.56
N TRP A 109 -14.00 -3.37 -4.76
CA TRP A 109 -13.06 -4.43 -5.09
C TRP A 109 -11.62 -3.90 -5.16
N THR A 110 -10.75 -4.40 -4.28
CA THR A 110 -9.38 -3.90 -4.10
C THR A 110 -8.28 -4.86 -4.55
N ILE A 111 -8.62 -6.06 -5.04
CA ILE A 111 -7.64 -7.08 -5.42
C ILE A 111 -6.67 -6.56 -6.49
N HIS A 112 -7.18 -5.85 -7.50
CA HIS A 112 -6.35 -5.26 -8.56
C HIS A 112 -5.42 -4.17 -8.03
N SER A 113 -5.93 -3.27 -7.19
CA SER A 113 -5.14 -2.20 -6.59
C SER A 113 -4.06 -2.75 -5.67
N LEU A 114 -4.35 -3.81 -4.92
CA LEU A 114 -3.38 -4.51 -4.05
C LEU A 114 -2.30 -5.22 -4.87
N ALA A 115 -2.69 -5.93 -5.94
CA ALA A 115 -1.74 -6.58 -6.84
C ALA A 115 -0.81 -5.56 -7.51
N LEU A 116 -1.35 -4.43 -7.97
CA LEU A 116 -0.55 -3.33 -8.51
C LEU A 116 0.34 -2.69 -7.44
N CYS A 117 -0.16 -2.52 -6.22
CA CYS A 117 0.61 -1.95 -5.10
C CYS A 117 1.79 -2.84 -4.70
N LEU A 118 1.68 -4.16 -4.84
CA LEU A 118 2.77 -5.11 -4.55
C LEU A 118 3.96 -4.93 -5.50
N PHE A 119 3.72 -4.65 -6.78
CA PHE A 119 4.78 -4.46 -7.78
C PHE A 119 5.19 -3.00 -7.95
N ALA A 120 4.27 -2.08 -7.72
CA ALA A 120 4.45 -0.65 -7.86
C ALA A 120 3.46 0.08 -6.94
N GLY A 121 3.87 0.34 -5.70
CA GLY A 121 3.08 1.06 -4.68
C GLY A 121 2.27 2.24 -5.23
N PRO A 122 2.89 3.20 -5.96
CA PRO A 122 2.20 4.36 -6.51
C PRO A 122 1.10 4.01 -7.52
N LEU A 123 1.31 2.99 -8.36
CA LEU A 123 0.32 2.54 -9.34
C LEU A 123 -0.88 1.88 -8.66
N GLY A 124 -0.65 1.16 -7.56
CA GLY A 124 -1.71 0.58 -6.74
C GLY A 124 -2.64 1.66 -6.15
N VAL A 125 -2.06 2.73 -5.61
CA VAL A 125 -2.83 3.88 -5.09
C VAL A 125 -3.63 4.55 -6.20
N LEU A 126 -2.99 4.83 -7.34
CA LEU A 126 -3.65 5.47 -8.47
C LEU A 126 -4.83 4.62 -8.96
N SER A 127 -4.62 3.31 -9.10
CA SER A 127 -5.70 2.37 -9.45
C SER A 127 -6.85 2.45 -8.45
N HIS A 128 -6.56 2.44 -7.14
CA HIS A 128 -7.60 2.49 -6.13
C HIS A 128 -8.42 3.79 -6.19
N ILE A 129 -7.75 4.94 -6.37
CA ILE A 129 -8.41 6.24 -6.49
C ILE A 129 -9.33 6.26 -7.72
N LEU A 130 -8.88 5.74 -8.85
CA LEU A 130 -9.69 5.65 -10.07
C LEU A 130 -10.92 4.76 -9.86
N THR A 131 -10.76 3.58 -9.25
CA THR A 131 -11.87 2.66 -8.95
C THR A 131 -12.84 3.28 -7.94
N TYR A 132 -12.34 3.98 -6.93
CA TYR A 132 -13.16 4.68 -5.95
C TYR A 132 -14.01 5.79 -6.61
N TRP A 133 -13.37 6.63 -7.43
CA TRP A 133 -14.04 7.74 -8.09
C TRP A 133 -15.10 7.29 -9.08
N THR A 134 -14.79 6.30 -9.92
CA THR A 134 -15.75 5.72 -10.87
C THR A 134 -16.96 5.13 -10.14
N THR A 135 -16.73 4.32 -9.10
CA THR A 135 -17.83 3.71 -8.31
C THR A 135 -18.73 4.78 -7.69
N LYS A 136 -18.16 5.83 -7.08
CA LYS A 136 -18.96 6.90 -6.46
C LYS A 136 -19.83 7.65 -7.48
N THR A 137 -19.28 7.96 -8.66
CA THR A 137 -20.02 8.66 -9.72
C THR A 137 -21.18 7.82 -10.27
N PHE A 138 -20.99 6.51 -10.45
CA PHE A 138 -22.06 5.62 -10.92
C PHE A 138 -23.18 5.42 -9.90
N PHE A 139 -22.86 5.25 -8.61
CA PHE A 139 -23.87 5.06 -7.56
C PHE A 139 -24.64 6.36 -7.26
N SER A 140 -23.97 7.52 -7.23
CA SER A 140 -24.63 8.82 -7.03
C SER A 140 -25.63 9.13 -8.15
N SER A 141 -25.29 8.82 -9.40
CA SER A 141 -26.20 9.03 -10.54
C SER A 141 -27.43 8.11 -10.53
N SER A 142 -27.31 6.93 -9.90
CA SER A 142 -28.40 5.96 -9.79
C SER A 142 -29.39 6.33 -8.69
N GLU A 143 -28.90 6.81 -7.54
CA GLU A 143 -29.74 7.33 -6.44
C GLU A 143 -30.50 8.60 -6.85
N GLU A 144 -29.84 9.53 -7.56
CA GLU A 144 -30.48 10.75 -8.07
C GLU A 144 -31.57 10.44 -9.11
N LYS A 145 -31.31 9.49 -10.02
CA LYS A 145 -32.34 9.00 -10.94
C LYS A 145 -33.51 8.34 -10.22
N ALA A 146 -33.26 7.51 -9.20
CA ALA A 146 -34.31 6.84 -8.46
C ALA A 146 -35.19 7.82 -7.68
N ALA A 147 -34.60 8.82 -7.01
CA ALA A 147 -35.33 9.87 -6.30
C ALA A 147 -36.21 10.68 -7.25
N THR A 148 -35.67 11.07 -8.42
CA THR A 148 -36.42 11.84 -9.42
C THR A 148 -37.62 11.06 -9.99
N VAL A 149 -37.50 9.74 -10.16
CA VAL A 149 -38.59 8.88 -10.63
C VAL A 149 -39.69 8.75 -9.57
N VAL A 150 -39.32 8.59 -8.30
CA VAL A 150 -40.29 8.51 -7.18
C VAL A 150 -41.10 9.79 -7.06
N ASP A 151 -40.45 10.97 -7.10
CA ASP A 151 -41.13 12.26 -7.04
C ASP A 151 -42.09 12.45 -8.22
N LYS A 152 -41.70 12.01 -9.42
CA LYS A 152 -42.56 12.09 -10.62
C LYS A 152 -43.77 11.16 -10.52
N VAL A 153 -43.62 9.96 -9.94
CA VAL A 153 -44.72 9.03 -9.72
C VAL A 153 -45.71 9.58 -8.69
N ILE A 154 -45.22 10.10 -7.56
CA ILE A 154 -46.05 10.71 -6.50
C ILE A 154 -46.80 11.94 -7.02
N SER A 155 -46.16 12.77 -7.85
CA SER A 155 -46.80 13.93 -8.47
C SER A 155 -47.90 13.55 -9.47
N SER A 156 -47.81 12.38 -10.11
CA SER A 156 -48.78 11.92 -11.12
C SER A 156 -49.98 11.16 -10.53
N SER A 157 -49.86 10.65 -9.29
CA SER A 157 -50.93 9.93 -8.60
C SER A 157 -51.89 10.83 -7.80
N ASN A 158 -51.52 12.10 -7.59
CA ASN A 158 -52.30 13.09 -6.83
C ASN A 158 -53.15 14.02 -7.73
N THR A 159 -53.27 13.72 -9.02
CA THR A 159 -54.15 14.38 -10.01
C THR A 159 -55.13 13.37 -10.58
#